data_AF-A0A345T2X9-F1
#
_entry.id   AF-A0A345T2X9-F1
#
_cell.length_a   1.000
_cell.length_b   1.000
_cell.length_c   1.000
_cell.angle_alpha   90.00
_cell.angle_beta   90.00
_cell.angle_gamma   90.00
#
_symmetry.space_group_name_H-M   'P 1'
#
loop_
_entity.id
_entity.type
_entity.pdbx_description
1 polymer ?
#
loop_
_entity_poly.entity_id
_entity_poly.type
_entity_poly.pdbx_seq_one_letter_code
_entity_poly.pdbx_strand_id
1 'polypeptide(L)'
;MSRRPEPPRITFGGKPAVVLSPEDYQSLAAARRQVGGQATRIKVLRRELADAVALLAEAEAQLADHHRHPADAPADGPADAAAPCAGCGLLESVREWMRAPQRSGAPGHSAAEPGAG
;
A
#
# COMPACT_ATOMS: atom_id res chain seq x y z
N MET A 1 36.96 -4.79 13.96
CA MET A 1 36.14 -4.82 12.74
C MET A 1 37.05 -5.12 11.57
N SER A 2 37.27 -6.40 11.29
CA SER A 2 38.13 -6.85 10.19
C SER A 2 37.53 -6.38 8.86
N ARG A 3 38.24 -5.52 8.13
CA ARG A 3 37.86 -5.19 6.74
C ARG A 3 37.95 -6.49 5.94
N ARG A 4 36.85 -6.88 5.31
CA ARG A 4 36.87 -7.98 4.35
C ARG A 4 37.84 -7.59 3.22
N PRO A 5 38.82 -8.43 2.87
CA PRO A 5 39.72 -8.12 1.76
C PRO A 5 38.89 -7.88 0.49
N GLU A 6 39.27 -6.88 -0.30
CA GLU A 6 38.56 -6.56 -1.53
C GLU A 6 38.75 -7.72 -2.53
N PRO A 7 37.67 -8.20 -3.19
CA PRO A 7 37.78 -9.32 -4.11
C PRO A 7 38.71 -9.00 -5.30
N PRO A 8 39.59 -9.93 -5.72
CA PRO A 8 40.48 -9.71 -6.85
C PRO A 8 39.69 -9.50 -8.15
N ARG A 9 40.11 -8.49 -8.93
CA ARG A 9 39.56 -8.20 -10.25
C ARG A 9 40.48 -8.80 -11.31
N ILE A 10 39.91 -9.51 -12.27
CA ILE A 10 40.63 -10.16 -13.38
C ILE A 10 39.96 -9.81 -14.71
N THR A 11 40.62 -10.15 -15.82
CA THR A 11 39.99 -10.16 -17.14
C THR A 11 39.78 -11.61 -17.55
N PHE A 12 38.54 -12.00 -17.82
CA PHE A 12 38.17 -13.35 -18.25
C PHE A 12 37.48 -13.27 -19.61
N GLY A 13 38.07 -13.88 -20.64
CA GLY A 13 37.56 -13.82 -22.01
C GLY A 13 37.41 -12.39 -22.55
N GLY A 14 38.34 -11.49 -22.22
CA GLY A 14 38.30 -10.08 -22.62
C GLY A 14 37.30 -9.20 -21.86
N LYS A 15 36.60 -9.75 -20.85
CA LYS A 15 35.64 -9.01 -20.02
C LYS A 15 36.16 -8.86 -18.59
N PRO A 16 35.93 -7.70 -17.93
CA PRO A 16 36.26 -7.54 -16.52
C PRO A 16 35.41 -8.49 -15.68
N ALA A 17 36.06 -9.21 -14.76
CA ALA A 17 35.44 -10.17 -13.87
C ALA A 17 36.02 -10.05 -12.45
N VAL A 18 35.31 -10.58 -11.48
CA VAL A 18 35.72 -10.61 -10.07
C VAL A 18 35.79 -12.05 -9.61
N VAL A 19 36.88 -12.42 -8.95
CA VAL A 19 37.04 -13.76 -8.36
C VAL A 19 36.42 -13.75 -6.97
N LEU A 20 35.44 -14.61 -6.75
CA LEU A 20 34.80 -14.81 -5.46
C LEU A 20 35.05 -16.24 -5.00
N SER A 21 35.14 -16.45 -3.68
CA SER A 21 35.02 -17.81 -3.14
C SER A 21 33.60 -18.34 -3.40
N PRO A 22 33.40 -19.66 -3.41
CA PRO A 22 32.05 -20.24 -3.54
C PRO A 22 31.06 -19.69 -2.52
N GLU A 23 31.50 -19.48 -1.28
CA GLU A 23 30.67 -18.95 -0.18
C GLU A 23 30.26 -17.49 -0.44
N ASP A 24 31.21 -16.67 -0.91
CA ASP A 24 30.96 -15.26 -1.25
C ASP A 24 30.01 -15.13 -2.43
N TYR A 25 30.16 -16.00 -3.44
CA TYR A 25 29.24 -16.06 -4.56
C TYR A 25 27.83 -16.46 -4.12
N GLN A 26 27.70 -17.48 -3.26
CA GLN A 26 26.39 -17.92 -2.74
C GLN A 26 25.72 -16.84 -1.90
N SER A 27 26.48 -16.18 -1.03
CA SER A 27 25.98 -15.05 -0.22
C SER A 27 25.49 -13.90 -1.11
N LEU A 28 26.27 -13.54 -2.14
CA LEU A 28 25.88 -12.51 -3.12
C LEU A 28 24.64 -12.92 -3.91
N ALA A 29 24.54 -14.18 -4.33
CA ALA A 29 23.39 -14.69 -5.07
C ALA A 29 22.11 -14.67 -4.21
N ALA A 30 22.22 -15.06 -2.93
CA ALA A 30 21.11 -14.99 -1.98
C ALA A 30 20.67 -13.54 -1.73
N ALA A 31 21.62 -12.63 -1.49
CA ALA A 31 21.34 -11.20 -1.34
C ALA A 31 20.66 -10.61 -2.58
N ARG A 32 21.12 -10.96 -3.79
CA ARG A 32 20.49 -10.52 -5.04
C ARG A 32 19.05 -11.02 -5.17
N ARG A 33 18.76 -12.27 -4.77
CA ARG A 33 17.39 -12.79 -4.76
C ARG A 33 16.50 -12.05 -3.77
N GLN A 34 17.01 -11.79 -2.56
CA GLN A 34 16.28 -11.02 -1.55
C GLN A 34 15.97 -9.61 -2.05
N VAL A 35 16.96 -8.88 -2.57
CA VAL A 35 16.76 -7.54 -3.13
C VAL A 35 15.80 -7.57 -4.31
N GLY A 36 15.89 -8.57 -5.19
CA GLY A 36 14.94 -8.79 -6.28
C GLY A 36 13.51 -8.97 -5.79
N GLY A 37 13.30 -9.78 -4.74
CA GLY A 37 11.99 -9.97 -4.11
C GLY A 37 11.45 -8.69 -3.49
N GLN A 38 12.30 -7.90 -2.81
CA GLN A 38 11.92 -6.61 -2.24
C GLN A 38 11.53 -5.60 -3.33
N ALA A 39 12.27 -5.55 -4.44
CA ALA A 39 11.95 -4.66 -5.56
C ALA A 39 10.58 -4.99 -6.18
N THR A 40 10.24 -6.28 -6.31
CA THR A 40 8.91 -6.71 -6.76
C THR A 40 7.83 -6.30 -5.77
N ARG A 41 8.05 -6.48 -4.47
CA ARG A 41 7.10 -6.06 -3.43
C ARG A 41 6.85 -4.55 -3.45
N ILE A 42 7.91 -3.74 -3.60
CA ILE A 42 7.79 -2.28 -3.71
C ILE A 42 6.96 -1.89 -4.93
N LYS A 43 7.13 -2.57 -6.08
CA LYS A 43 6.32 -2.30 -7.27
C LYS A 43 4.84 -2.55 -7.04
N VAL A 44 4.50 -3.68 -6.39
CA VAL A 44 3.11 -4.01 -6.05
C VAL A 44 2.53 -2.96 -5.10
N LEU A 45 3.23 -2.64 -4.02
CA LEU A 45 2.79 -1.62 -3.05
C LEU A 45 2.59 -0.24 -3.69
N ARG A 46 3.45 0.16 -4.62
CA ARG A 46 3.29 1.42 -5.36
C ARG A 46 2.04 1.43 -6.23
N ARG A 47 1.72 0.29 -6.87
CA ARG A 47 0.50 0.15 -7.65
C ARG A 47 -0.74 0.21 -6.76
N GLU A 48 -0.76 -0.58 -5.69
CA GLU A 48 -1.87 -0.59 -4.72
C GLU A 48 -2.10 0.79 -4.11
N LEU A 49 -1.03 1.53 -3.80
CA LEU A 49 -1.14 2.92 -3.32
C LEU A 49 -1.74 3.84 -4.38
N ALA A 50 -1.31 3.74 -5.64
CA ALA A 50 -1.86 4.55 -6.72
C ALA A 50 -3.36 4.26 -6.94
N ASP A 51 -3.74 2.98 -6.90
CA ASP A 51 -5.13 2.55 -7.04
C ASP A 51 -5.97 3.07 -5.84
N ALA A 52 -5.44 3.00 -4.62
CA ALA A 52 -6.12 3.53 -3.43
C ALA A 52 -6.29 5.06 -3.48
N VAL A 53 -5.28 5.80 -3.95
CA VAL A 53 -5.37 7.26 -4.14
C VAL A 53 -6.43 7.60 -5.20
N ALA A 54 -6.51 6.84 -6.29
CA ALA A 54 -7.52 7.06 -7.32
C ALA A 54 -8.95 6.83 -6.79
N LEU A 55 -9.16 5.75 -6.04
CA LEU A 55 -10.46 5.45 -5.42
C LEU A 55 -10.87 6.52 -4.40
N LEU A 56 -9.93 7.03 -3.60
CA LEU A 56 -10.20 8.12 -2.67
C LEU A 56 -10.59 9.40 -3.42
N ALA A 57 -9.87 9.76 -4.48
CA ALA A 57 -10.20 10.93 -5.30
C ALA A 57 -11.58 10.81 -5.96
N GLU A 58 -11.94 9.61 -6.43
CA GLU A 58 -13.29 9.35 -6.98
C GLU A 58 -14.37 9.45 -5.91
N ALA A 59 -14.13 8.90 -4.72
CA ALA A 59 -15.05 9.03 -3.60
C ALA A 59 -15.22 10.49 -3.15
N GLU A 60 -14.14 11.26 -3.10
CA GLU A 60 -14.18 12.70 -2.83
C GLU A 60 -15.00 13.46 -3.87
N ALA A 61 -14.85 13.14 -5.16
CA ALA A 61 -15.62 13.75 -6.23
C ALA A 61 -17.12 13.42 -6.12
N GLN A 62 -17.47 12.15 -5.88
CA GLN A 62 -18.86 11.74 -5.68
C GLN A 62 -19.48 12.41 -4.45
N LEU A 63 -18.73 12.47 -3.34
CA LEU A 63 -19.12 13.21 -2.15
C LEU A 63 -19.39 14.68 -2.48
N ALA A 64 -18.47 15.36 -3.17
CA ALA A 64 -18.63 16.76 -3.54
C ALA A 64 -19.89 17.01 -4.39
N ASP A 65 -20.20 16.11 -5.34
CA ASP A 65 -21.42 16.19 -6.14
C ASP A 65 -22.70 15.97 -5.31
N HIS A 66 -22.66 15.07 -4.34
CA HIS A 66 -23.76 14.82 -3.39
C HIS A 66 -23.89 15.87 -2.27
N HIS A 67 -22.91 16.77 -2.15
CA HIS A 67 -22.87 17.86 -1.18
C HIS A 67 -23.37 19.20 -1.71
N ARG A 68 -23.90 19.28 -2.94
CA ARG A 68 -24.51 20.52 -3.45
C ARG A 68 -25.69 20.91 -2.55
N HIS A 69 -25.46 21.89 -1.67
CA HIS A 69 -26.42 22.22 -0.62
C HIS A 69 -27.59 22.96 -1.26
N PRO A 70 -28.85 22.69 -0.87
CA PRO A 70 -29.99 23.51 -1.30
C PRO A 70 -29.86 25.00 -0.90
N ALA A 71 -28.93 25.34 0.00
CA ALA A 71 -28.59 26.73 0.33
C ALA A 71 -27.73 27.43 -0.74
N ASP A 72 -27.12 26.68 -1.66
CA ASP A 72 -26.36 27.20 -2.81
C ASP A 72 -27.27 27.36 -4.06
N ALA A 73 -28.54 26.97 -3.97
CA ALA A 73 -29.53 27.20 -5.03
C ALA A 73 -30.02 28.66 -4.98
N PRO A 74 -30.27 29.32 -6.13
CA PRO A 74 -30.89 30.65 -6.12
C PRO A 74 -32.22 30.59 -5.38
N ALA A 75 -32.48 31.61 -4.54
CA ALA A 75 -33.51 31.65 -3.50
C ALA A 75 -34.97 31.73 -4.00
N ASP A 76 -35.29 31.14 -5.16
CA ASP A 76 -36.59 31.24 -5.82
C ASP A 76 -37.35 29.89 -5.82
N GLY A 77 -37.40 29.19 -4.69
CA GLY A 77 -38.14 27.93 -4.55
C GLY A 77 -38.69 27.68 -3.14
N PRO A 78 -39.85 27.00 -2.99
CA PRO A 78 -40.49 26.81 -1.70
C PRO A 78 -39.63 25.93 -0.78
N ALA A 79 -39.51 26.36 0.48
CA ALA A 79 -38.70 25.76 1.52
C ALA A 79 -39.30 24.42 2.00
N ASP A 80 -39.28 23.40 1.14
CA ASP A 80 -39.61 22.03 1.53
C ASP A 80 -38.36 21.33 2.05
N ALA A 81 -38.42 20.99 3.33
CA ALA A 81 -37.59 20.08 4.12
C ALA A 81 -36.21 19.75 3.50
N ALA A 82 -35.17 20.44 3.97
CA ALA A 82 -33.78 20.10 3.74
C ALA A 82 -33.51 18.66 4.23
N ALA A 83 -33.65 17.68 3.34
CA ALA A 83 -33.14 16.34 3.58
C ALA A 83 -31.64 16.46 3.91
N PRO A 84 -31.15 15.77 4.95
CA PRO A 84 -29.74 15.80 5.28
C PRO A 84 -28.95 15.38 4.05
N CYS A 85 -27.94 16.18 3.69
CA CYS A 85 -27.18 15.92 2.49
C CYS A 85 -26.51 14.54 2.60
N ALA A 86 -26.64 13.68 1.58
CA ALA A 86 -26.15 12.30 1.67
C ALA A 86 -24.65 12.24 1.99
N GLY A 87 -23.87 13.23 1.50
CA GLY A 87 -22.47 13.36 1.86
C GLY A 87 -22.23 13.74 3.33
N CYS A 88 -23.16 14.46 3.98
CA CYS A 88 -23.06 14.87 5.38
C CYS A 88 -23.05 13.63 6.29
N GLY A 89 -23.92 12.64 6.01
CA GLY A 89 -23.97 11.38 6.76
C GLY A 89 -22.76 10.47 6.51
N LEU A 90 -22.18 10.50 5.31
CA LEU A 90 -20.96 9.74 5.00
C LEU A 90 -19.72 10.34 5.70
N LEU A 91 -19.57 11.67 5.73
CA LEU A 91 -18.49 12.33 6.48
C LEU A 91 -18.56 12.06 7.98
N GLU A 92 -19.77 11.99 8.54
CA GLU A 92 -19.97 11.66 9.94
C GLU A 92 -19.56 10.20 10.24
N SER A 93 -19.94 9.28 9.37
CA SER A 93 -19.54 7.86 9.44
C SER A 93 -18.01 7.67 9.34
N VAL A 94 -17.35 8.40 8.43
CA VAL A 94 -15.88 8.37 8.27
C VAL A 94 -15.19 8.97 9.50
N ARG A 95 -15.72 10.07 10.06
CA ARG A 95 -15.20 10.66 11.31
C ARG A 95 -15.35 9.71 12.49
N GLU A 96 -16.46 8.99 12.58
CA GLU A 96 -16.69 8.00 13.62
C GLU A 96 -15.73 6.81 13.48
N TRP A 97 -15.53 6.32 12.25
CA TRP A 97 -14.54 5.28 11.97
C TRP A 97 -13.10 5.71 12.29
N MET A 98 -12.71 6.95 11.97
CA MET A 98 -11.38 7.49 12.34
C MET A 98 -11.20 7.66 13.86
N ARG A 99 -12.28 7.91 14.60
CA ARG A 99 -12.25 8.03 16.07
C ARG A 99 -12.29 6.67 16.77
N ALA A 100 -12.80 5.63 16.11
CA ALA A 100 -12.81 4.30 16.66
C ALA A 100 -11.36 3.77 16.82
N PRO A 101 -11.01 3.15 17.96
CA PRO A 101 -9.70 2.55 18.13
C PRO A 101 -9.52 1.44 17.10
N GLN A 102 -8.53 1.58 16.23
CA GLN A 102 -8.26 0.60 15.19
C GLN A 102 -7.77 -0.70 15.84
N ARG A 103 -8.70 -1.66 16.03
CA ARG A 103 -8.31 -3.05 16.29
C ARG A 103 -7.68 -3.58 15.00
N SER A 104 -6.37 -3.44 14.89
CA SER A 104 -5.55 -4.11 13.88
C SER A 104 -5.54 -5.62 14.15
N GLY A 105 -6.67 -6.29 13.88
CA GLY A 105 -6.75 -7.74 13.79
C GLY A 105 -6.46 -8.13 12.35
N ALA A 106 -5.23 -8.53 12.08
CA ALA A 106 -4.93 -9.27 10.85
C ALA A 106 -5.89 -10.47 10.76
N PRO A 107 -6.44 -10.82 9.58
CA PRO A 107 -7.12 -12.09 9.41
C PRO A 107 -6.06 -13.19 9.56
N GLY A 108 -5.92 -13.71 10.79
CA GLY A 108 -5.24 -14.95 11.04
C GLY A 108 -5.98 -16.03 10.28
N HIS A 109 -5.34 -16.57 9.25
CA HIS A 109 -5.77 -17.79 8.60
C HIS A 109 -5.92 -18.87 9.68
N SER A 110 -7.17 -19.16 10.06
CA SER A 110 -7.49 -20.31 10.90
C SER A 110 -7.24 -21.55 10.05
N ALA A 111 -6.01 -22.06 10.12
CA ALA A 111 -5.73 -23.43 9.74
C ALA A 111 -6.49 -24.31 10.74
N ALA A 112 -7.58 -24.90 10.26
CA ALA A 112 -8.24 -25.98 10.96
C ALA A 112 -7.24 -27.15 11.04
N GLU A 113 -6.66 -27.35 12.21
CA GLU A 113 -6.08 -28.64 12.59
C GLU A 113 -7.24 -29.58 12.97
N PRO A 114 -7.42 -30.73 12.30
CA PRO A 114 -8.08 -31.86 12.92
C PRO A 114 -7.05 -32.65 13.73
N GLY A 115 -7.06 -32.48 15.06
CA GLY A 115 -6.55 -33.49 16.00
C GLY A 115 -7.40 -34.76 15.86
N ALA A 116 -6.81 -35.92 15.57
CA ALA A 116 -6.12 -36.81 16.50
C ALA A 116 -7.09 -37.63 17.37
N GLY A 117 -6.94 -38.96 17.33
CA GLY A 117 -7.48 -39.90 18.33
C GLY A 117 -8.25 -41.05 17.73
#